data_AF-A0A8T9C1K2-F1
#
_entry.id   AF-A0A8T9C1K2-F1
#
_cell.length_a   1.000
_cell.length_b   1.000
_cell.length_c   1.000
_cell.angle_alpha   90.00
_cell.angle_beta   90.00
_cell.angle_gamma   90.00
#
_symmetry.space_group_name_H-M   'P 1'
#
loop_
_entity.id
_entity.type
_entity.pdbx_description
1 polymer ?
#
loop_
_entity_poly.entity_id
_entity_poly.type
_entity_poly.pdbx_seq_one_letter_code
_entity_poly.pdbx_strand_id
1 'polypeptide(L)'
;RNFVTPVKISPGTTDPFNEELRRLLDVPFEEKEITCHFDYEKPPWMDGGFGQKEKAEEVKREVRSAAARRRGETLPSPMDVTPPMEVVVSIAAETDKHASEPIPDPSPGWISTYTRPTIEPMSVNDHPGFWNGLDELSTSRSLDGTPGNPELDRRFMMFYLDHFFPFLFPFYKPPLLEGGRTWILELVVGNQAMWHTTLCLSTYFVSVALDGTISGHIVCKTLAWEKLLHQMGVTFMMLHQNLQEIVSSNTQDLVVKTSRIMGSIIQLQRFEISVGNFENCQKHLGAAIELFKQIFKAVQNVTDGGELPTFLDVLSHMGRPLWVIKSQPSRAWSSDQAAFRFYAALLVIDDIIASTCMEEPPKLLEYHRRLLTNGGSPDERLLNLEDFIGCENWVMLQIGEIAALEAWKKSTRKAAGLI
;
A
#
# COMPACT_ATOMS: atom_id res chain seq x y z
N ARG A 1 29.84 5.09 1.95
CA ARG A 1 30.34 4.94 0.55
C ARG A 1 29.91 3.55 0.09
N ASN A 2 29.17 3.44 -1.03
CA ASN A 2 28.59 2.23 -1.65
C ASN A 2 27.11 1.90 -1.35
N PHE A 3 26.21 2.88 -1.46
CA PHE A 3 24.75 2.62 -1.53
C PHE A 3 24.12 2.89 -2.90
N VAL A 4 24.89 3.26 -3.92
CA VAL A 4 24.33 3.68 -5.21
C VAL A 4 24.93 2.84 -6.33
N THR A 5 24.31 1.68 -6.58
CA THR A 5 24.29 1.12 -7.91
C THR A 5 22.95 1.55 -8.53
N PRO A 6 22.94 2.38 -9.59
CA PRO A 6 21.69 2.66 -10.30
C PRO A 6 21.10 1.35 -10.78
N VAL A 7 19.81 1.15 -10.51
CA VAL A 7 19.11 -0.07 -10.88
C VAL A 7 19.16 -0.21 -12.40
N LYS A 8 19.91 -1.20 -12.90
CA LYS A 8 19.88 -1.57 -14.31
C LYS A 8 18.60 -2.38 -14.56
N ILE A 9 17.49 -1.67 -14.77
CA ILE A 9 16.26 -2.30 -15.25
C ILE A 9 16.29 -2.18 -16.77
N SER A 10 16.51 -3.30 -17.46
CA SER A 10 16.47 -3.36 -18.92
C SER A 10 15.02 -3.27 -19.40
N PRO A 11 14.66 -2.30 -20.26
CA PRO A 11 13.34 -2.24 -20.85
C PRO A 11 13.20 -3.40 -21.86
N GLY A 12 12.37 -4.40 -21.55
CA GLY A 12 12.01 -5.45 -22.52
C GLY A 12 12.07 -6.89 -22.03
N THR A 13 12.44 -7.18 -20.79
CA THR A 13 12.26 -8.53 -20.22
C THR A 13 10.81 -8.72 -19.79
N THR A 14 10.11 -9.67 -20.39
CA THR A 14 8.80 -10.14 -19.91
C THR A 14 8.99 -10.87 -18.59
N ASP A 15 8.97 -10.09 -17.51
CA ASP A 15 8.90 -10.60 -16.14
C ASP A 15 7.50 -11.19 -15.91
N PRO A 16 7.38 -12.45 -15.47
CA PRO A 16 6.10 -13.07 -15.09
C PRO A 16 5.28 -12.22 -14.12
N PHE A 17 5.93 -11.46 -13.24
CA PHE A 17 5.26 -10.54 -12.30
C PHE A 17 4.58 -9.38 -13.03
N ASN A 18 5.24 -8.78 -14.02
CA ASN A 18 4.66 -7.70 -14.82
C ASN A 18 3.50 -8.19 -15.68
N GLU A 19 3.54 -9.44 -16.13
CA GLU A 19 2.44 -10.04 -16.89
C GLU A 19 1.22 -10.33 -16.01
N GLU A 20 1.42 -10.81 -14.78
CA GLU A 20 0.34 -11.00 -13.81
C GLU A 20 -0.22 -9.65 -13.32
N LEU A 21 0.64 -8.64 -13.14
CA LEU A 21 0.24 -7.27 -12.81
C LEU A 21 -0.68 -6.70 -13.90
N ARG A 22 -0.33 -6.86 -15.19
CA ARG A 22 -1.19 -6.44 -16.32
C ARG A 22 -2.54 -7.15 -16.28
N ARG A 23 -2.55 -8.48 -16.10
CA ARG A 23 -3.79 -9.26 -16.01
C ARG A 23 -4.69 -8.80 -14.87
N LEU A 24 -4.12 -8.44 -13.72
CA LEU A 24 -4.90 -8.02 -12.57
C LEU A 24 -5.38 -6.57 -12.68
N LEU A 25 -4.64 -5.69 -13.37
CA LEU A 25 -5.07 -4.31 -13.64
C LEU A 25 -6.20 -4.23 -14.69
N ASP A 26 -6.23 -5.18 -15.63
CA ASP A 26 -7.29 -5.27 -16.65
C ASP A 26 -8.56 -6.01 -16.17
N VAL A 27 -8.58 -6.53 -14.94
CA VAL A 27 -9.70 -7.28 -14.37
C VAL A 27 -10.23 -6.57 -13.12
N PRO A 28 -11.52 -6.16 -13.09
CA PRO A 28 -12.13 -5.64 -11.86
C PRO A 28 -11.94 -6.63 -10.71
N PHE A 29 -11.52 -6.11 -9.54
CA PHE A 29 -11.39 -6.92 -8.33
C PHE A 29 -12.79 -7.41 -7.92
N GLU A 30 -13.11 -8.65 -8.28
CA GLU A 30 -14.37 -9.29 -7.95
C GLU A 30 -14.12 -10.68 -7.37
N GLU A 31 -14.79 -10.94 -6.25
CA GLU A 31 -14.71 -12.16 -5.46
C GLU A 31 -14.99 -13.39 -6.34
N LYS A 32 -14.03 -14.31 -6.39
CA LYS A 32 -14.22 -15.58 -7.11
C LYS A 32 -15.10 -16.47 -6.24
N GLU A 33 -16.39 -16.53 -6.55
CA GLU A 33 -17.29 -17.56 -6.00
C GLU A 33 -16.83 -18.95 -6.49
N ILE A 34 -15.92 -19.56 -5.74
CA ILE A 34 -15.60 -20.98 -5.84
C ILE A 34 -16.27 -21.64 -4.65
N THR A 35 -16.98 -22.75 -4.87
CA THR A 35 -17.61 -23.52 -3.80
C THR A 35 -16.51 -24.08 -2.88
N CYS A 36 -16.33 -23.45 -1.72
CA CYS A 36 -15.42 -23.94 -0.69
C CYS A 36 -16.10 -25.06 0.11
N HIS A 37 -15.50 -26.24 0.10
CA HIS A 37 -15.93 -27.36 0.93
C HIS A 37 -15.21 -27.32 2.28
N PHE A 38 -15.83 -26.70 3.28
CA PHE A 38 -15.37 -26.73 4.67
C PHE A 38 -16.25 -27.69 5.48
N ASP A 39 -15.73 -28.90 5.71
CA ASP A 39 -16.36 -29.89 6.58
C ASP A 39 -15.27 -30.62 7.40
N TYR A 40 -15.63 -31.17 8.56
CA TYR A 40 -14.73 -31.94 9.42
C TYR A 40 -14.38 -33.29 8.83
N GLU A 41 -15.25 -33.84 7.99
CA GLU A 41 -15.03 -35.09 7.28
C GLU A 41 -14.41 -34.85 5.91
N LYS A 42 -13.34 -35.58 5.63
CA LYS A 42 -12.65 -35.53 4.35
C LYS A 42 -13.61 -35.97 3.23
N PRO A 43 -13.85 -35.13 2.20
CA PRO A 43 -14.76 -35.49 1.12
C PRO A 43 -14.31 -36.78 0.40
N PRO A 44 -15.24 -37.64 -0.03
CA PRO A 44 -14.91 -38.92 -0.66
C PRO A 44 -14.14 -38.78 -1.97
N TRP A 45 -14.27 -37.64 -2.65
CA TRP A 45 -13.50 -37.32 -3.85
C TRP A 45 -12.06 -36.87 -3.55
N MET A 46 -11.68 -36.56 -2.31
CA MET A 46 -10.31 -36.17 -1.96
C MET A 46 -9.40 -37.41 -1.77
N ASP A 47 -9.50 -38.37 -2.68
CA ASP A 47 -8.92 -39.71 -2.60
C ASP A 47 -7.42 -39.78 -2.96
N GLY A 48 -6.79 -38.67 -3.37
CA GLY A 48 -5.42 -38.65 -3.89
C GLY A 48 -5.28 -39.31 -5.27
N GLY A 49 -6.39 -39.67 -5.90
CA GLY A 49 -6.45 -40.48 -7.10
C GLY A 49 -7.41 -39.91 -8.14
N PHE A 50 -8.35 -40.74 -8.59
CA PHE A 50 -9.22 -40.40 -9.71
C PHE A 50 -10.27 -39.35 -9.32
N GLY A 51 -10.90 -39.48 -8.14
CA GLY A 51 -11.90 -38.53 -7.65
C GLY A 51 -11.33 -37.13 -7.47
N GLN A 52 -10.09 -37.01 -7.00
CA GLN A 52 -9.45 -35.71 -6.81
C GLN A 52 -9.13 -35.05 -8.14
N LYS A 53 -8.71 -35.83 -9.14
CA LYS A 53 -8.43 -35.35 -10.49
C LYS A 53 -9.70 -34.90 -11.22
N GLU A 54 -10.79 -35.65 -11.05
CA GLU A 54 -12.10 -35.30 -11.60
C GLU A 54 -12.63 -34.00 -11.01
N LYS A 55 -12.57 -33.84 -9.68
CA LYS A 55 -12.97 -32.60 -9.00
C LYS A 55 -12.10 -31.41 -9.41
N ALA A 56 -10.80 -31.61 -9.63
CA ALA A 56 -9.91 -30.55 -10.11
C ALA A 56 -10.30 -30.07 -11.53
N GLU A 57 -10.65 -30.98 -12.43
CA GLU A 57 -11.12 -30.63 -13.78
C GLU A 57 -12.52 -30.00 -13.78
N GLU A 58 -13.37 -30.37 -12.83
CA GLU A 58 -14.67 -29.71 -12.59
C GLU A 58 -14.47 -28.25 -12.16
N VAL A 59 -13.67 -27.98 -11.12
CA VAL A 59 -13.37 -26.62 -10.64
C VAL A 59 -12.74 -25.78 -11.76
N LYS A 60 -11.82 -26.36 -12.52
CA LYS A 60 -11.21 -25.69 -13.69
C LYS A 60 -12.24 -25.33 -14.75
N ARG A 61 -13.28 -26.16 -14.95
CA ARG A 61 -14.38 -25.89 -15.88
C ARG A 61 -15.29 -24.79 -15.35
N GLU A 62 -15.59 -24.78 -14.05
CA GLU A 62 -16.34 -23.71 -13.39
C GLU A 62 -15.62 -22.36 -13.53
N VAL A 63 -14.32 -22.32 -13.26
CA VAL A 63 -13.49 -21.11 -13.42
C VAL A 63 -13.50 -20.63 -14.87
N ARG A 64 -13.38 -21.54 -15.85
CA ARG A 64 -13.43 -21.20 -17.28
C ARG A 64 -14.81 -20.72 -17.72
N SER A 65 -15.88 -21.35 -17.27
CA SER A 65 -17.26 -20.99 -17.59
C SER A 65 -17.66 -19.65 -16.96
N ALA A 66 -17.26 -19.41 -15.71
CA ALA A 66 -17.42 -18.13 -15.05
C ALA A 66 -16.65 -17.03 -15.79
N ALA A 67 -15.40 -17.28 -16.20
CA ALA A 67 -14.62 -16.34 -16.98
C ALA A 67 -15.21 -16.07 -18.39
N ALA A 68 -15.77 -17.08 -19.06
CA ALA A 68 -16.41 -16.94 -20.37
C ALA A 68 -17.73 -16.15 -20.30
N ARG A 69 -18.60 -16.47 -19.33
CA ARG A 69 -19.85 -15.71 -19.09
C ARG A 69 -19.59 -14.23 -18.81
N ARG A 70 -18.48 -13.92 -18.12
CA ARG A 70 -18.08 -12.54 -17.77
C ARG A 70 -17.51 -11.76 -18.97
N ARG A 71 -16.99 -12.43 -19.99
CA ARG A 71 -16.50 -11.81 -21.25
C ARG A 71 -17.59 -11.54 -22.28
N GLY A 72 -18.85 -11.89 -22.00
CA GLY A 72 -19.96 -11.74 -22.96
C GLY A 72 -19.86 -12.67 -24.17
N GLU A 73 -18.92 -13.62 -24.18
CA GLU A 73 -18.78 -14.61 -25.23
C GLU A 73 -19.81 -15.72 -25.01
N THR A 74 -20.91 -15.64 -25.74
CA THR A 74 -21.89 -16.73 -25.80
C THR A 74 -21.25 -17.89 -26.55
N LEU A 75 -20.88 -18.96 -25.83
CA LEU A 75 -20.52 -20.23 -26.45
C LEU A 75 -21.75 -20.72 -27.26
N PRO A 76 -21.60 -21.13 -28.53
CA PRO A 76 -22.76 -21.55 -29.32
C PRO A 76 -23.33 -22.85 -28.74
N SER A 77 -24.55 -22.78 -28.22
CA SER A 77 -25.39 -23.97 -28.06
C SER A 77 -25.93 -24.36 -29.43
N PRO A 78 -25.86 -25.63 -29.85
CA PRO A 78 -26.51 -26.07 -31.08
C PRO A 78 -28.02 -26.08 -30.87
N MET A 79 -28.75 -25.66 -31.92
CA MET A 79 -30.21 -25.53 -32.03
C MET A 79 -30.77 -24.19 -31.52
N ASP A 80 -30.88 -23.19 -32.41
CA ASP A 80 -32.17 -22.94 -33.07
C ASP A 80 -32.03 -22.00 -34.28
N VAL A 81 -32.83 -22.27 -35.30
CA VAL A 81 -32.88 -21.56 -36.58
C VAL A 81 -34.04 -20.59 -36.54
N THR A 82 -33.82 -19.28 -36.80
CA THR A 82 -34.73 -18.39 -37.56
C THR A 82 -34.13 -16.97 -37.75
N PRO A 83 -34.49 -16.23 -38.84
CA PRO A 83 -33.67 -15.15 -39.42
C PRO A 83 -34.05 -13.72 -38.97
N PRO A 84 -33.23 -12.69 -39.32
CA PRO A 84 -33.17 -11.41 -38.62
C PRO A 84 -34.18 -10.37 -39.14
N MET A 85 -34.63 -9.50 -38.26
CA MET A 85 -35.32 -8.24 -38.61
C MET A 85 -34.40 -7.07 -38.28
N GLU A 86 -34.10 -6.28 -39.31
CA GLU A 86 -33.31 -5.05 -39.30
C GLU A 86 -33.96 -3.98 -38.44
N VAL A 87 -33.17 -3.26 -37.64
CA VAL A 87 -33.55 -1.92 -37.15
C VAL A 87 -32.43 -0.94 -37.48
N VAL A 88 -32.83 0.02 -38.31
CA VAL A 88 -32.06 1.08 -38.93
C VAL A 88 -31.61 2.11 -37.89
N VAL A 89 -30.31 2.42 -37.90
CA VAL A 89 -29.73 3.59 -37.22
C VAL A 89 -30.08 4.85 -38.02
N SER A 90 -30.71 5.84 -37.39
CA SER A 90 -30.85 7.18 -37.94
C SER A 90 -30.10 8.18 -37.05
N ILE A 91 -28.96 8.64 -37.57
CA ILE A 91 -28.23 9.82 -37.09
C ILE A 91 -28.87 11.03 -37.76
N ALA A 92 -29.23 12.06 -36.98
CA ALA A 92 -29.49 13.40 -37.50
C ALA A 92 -28.75 14.41 -36.62
N ALA A 93 -27.73 15.03 -37.20
CA ALA A 93 -27.17 16.29 -36.74
C ALA A 93 -28.09 17.43 -37.21
N GLU A 94 -28.22 18.50 -36.43
CA GLU A 94 -27.87 19.87 -36.84
C GLU A 94 -28.31 20.96 -35.83
N THR A 95 -27.32 21.82 -35.52
CA THR A 95 -27.37 23.28 -35.37
C THR A 95 -27.98 24.00 -34.16
N ASP A 96 -27.13 24.92 -33.66
CA ASP A 96 -27.35 26.05 -32.76
C ASP A 96 -28.61 26.90 -33.02
N LYS A 97 -29.17 27.45 -31.94
CA LYS A 97 -29.70 28.82 -31.85
C LYS A 97 -29.88 29.27 -30.39
N HIS A 98 -29.26 30.40 -30.07
CA HIS A 98 -29.50 31.23 -28.89
C HIS A 98 -30.96 31.72 -28.79
N ALA A 99 -31.53 31.72 -27.57
CA ALA A 99 -32.54 32.68 -27.14
C ALA A 99 -32.58 32.76 -25.60
N SER A 100 -32.69 33.99 -25.10
CA SER A 100 -32.63 34.40 -23.69
C SER A 100 -34.00 34.41 -23.00
N GLU A 101 -33.94 34.43 -21.65
CA GLU A 101 -34.94 34.89 -20.64
C GLU A 101 -36.08 33.94 -20.21
N PRO A 102 -36.70 34.11 -19.01
CA PRO A 102 -36.33 34.94 -17.83
C PRO A 102 -36.44 34.21 -16.46
N ILE A 103 -35.92 34.87 -15.42
CA ILE A 103 -36.05 34.57 -13.99
C ILE A 103 -37.49 34.81 -13.49
N PRO A 104 -38.01 33.98 -12.57
CA PRO A 104 -39.03 34.41 -11.62
C PRO A 104 -38.55 34.33 -10.16
N ASP A 105 -38.80 35.42 -9.43
CA ASP A 105 -38.55 35.63 -8.00
C ASP A 105 -39.94 35.86 -7.32
N PRO A 106 -40.08 36.08 -5.99
CA PRO A 106 -40.09 35.09 -4.91
C PRO A 106 -41.38 35.14 -4.03
N SER A 107 -41.59 34.15 -3.12
CA SER A 107 -42.24 34.26 -1.77
C SER A 107 -42.74 32.89 -1.21
N PRO A 108 -43.03 32.70 0.10
CA PRO A 108 -42.62 33.45 1.30
C PRO A 108 -42.15 32.58 2.52
N GLY A 109 -41.26 33.15 3.33
CA GLY A 109 -41.48 33.32 4.77
C GLY A 109 -41.30 32.16 5.75
N TRP A 110 -40.05 31.83 6.11
CA TRP A 110 -39.73 31.31 7.45
C TRP A 110 -38.74 32.28 8.13
N ILE A 111 -39.26 33.06 9.08
CA ILE A 111 -38.50 33.99 9.91
C ILE A 111 -37.61 33.15 10.83
N SER A 112 -36.30 33.17 10.60
CA SER A 112 -35.32 32.61 11.52
C SER A 112 -34.53 33.74 12.16
N THR A 113 -34.85 34.01 13.42
CA THR A 113 -34.22 35.01 14.28
C THR A 113 -32.85 34.49 14.72
N TYR A 114 -31.84 34.63 13.86
CA TYR A 114 -30.44 34.53 14.28
C TYR A 114 -29.72 35.82 13.94
N THR A 115 -29.44 36.59 14.99
CA THR A 115 -28.54 37.73 14.97
C THR A 115 -27.19 37.28 14.41
N ARG A 116 -26.82 37.79 13.23
CA ARG A 116 -25.50 37.59 12.63
C ARG A 116 -24.44 38.13 13.61
N PRO A 117 -23.50 37.32 14.12
CA PRO A 117 -22.33 37.87 14.77
C PRO A 117 -21.50 38.54 13.67
N THR A 118 -21.29 39.84 13.78
CA THR A 118 -20.28 40.55 13.00
C THR A 118 -18.92 40.01 13.42
N ILE A 119 -18.43 39.02 12.70
CA ILE A 119 -17.01 38.64 12.75
C ILE A 119 -16.31 39.61 11.80
N GLU A 120 -15.64 40.61 12.38
CA GLU A 120 -14.60 41.35 11.68
C GLU A 120 -13.60 40.34 11.10
N PRO A 121 -13.11 40.53 9.86
CA PRO A 121 -12.13 39.62 9.30
C PRO A 121 -10.84 39.74 10.12
N MET A 122 -10.67 38.82 11.07
CA MET A 122 -9.39 38.59 11.71
C MET A 122 -8.41 38.23 10.60
N SER A 123 -7.36 39.06 10.47
CA SER A 123 -6.17 38.80 9.69
C SER A 123 -5.80 37.32 9.81
N VAL A 124 -6.02 36.57 8.72
CA VAL A 124 -5.54 35.21 8.59
C VAL A 124 -4.02 35.33 8.59
N ASN A 125 -3.39 34.98 9.70
CA ASN A 125 -1.96 34.69 9.70
C ASN A 125 -1.74 33.58 8.67
N ASP A 126 -0.83 33.81 7.74
CA ASP A 126 -0.41 32.89 6.68
C ASP A 126 0.06 31.54 7.27
N HIS A 127 -0.88 30.62 7.46
CA HIS A 127 -0.58 29.20 7.47
C HIS A 127 -0.74 28.71 6.02
N PRO A 128 0.31 28.16 5.38
CA PRO A 128 0.18 27.66 4.03
C PRO A 128 -0.84 26.53 4.05
N GLY A 129 -1.92 26.69 3.29
CA GLY A 129 -2.98 25.70 3.23
C GLY A 129 -2.46 24.36 2.73
N PHE A 130 -3.15 23.28 3.10
CA PHE A 130 -2.90 21.90 2.64
C PHE A 130 -2.60 21.79 1.13
N TRP A 131 -3.30 22.60 0.30
CA TRP A 131 -3.11 22.66 -1.15
C TRP A 131 -1.81 23.38 -1.58
N ASN A 132 -1.33 24.36 -0.82
CA ASN A 132 -0.08 25.07 -1.10
C ASN A 132 1.13 24.15 -0.88
N GLY A 133 1.07 23.25 0.11
CA GLY A 133 2.11 22.25 0.34
C GLY A 133 2.24 21.25 -0.81
N LEU A 134 1.12 20.81 -1.38
CA LEU A 134 1.09 19.94 -2.57
C LEU A 134 1.74 20.59 -3.80
N ASP A 135 1.50 21.88 -4.02
CA ASP A 135 2.16 22.62 -5.10
C ASP A 135 3.66 22.80 -4.81
N GLU A 136 4.07 23.07 -3.57
CA GLU A 136 5.50 23.16 -3.20
C GLU A 136 6.25 21.84 -3.40
N LEU A 137 5.64 20.72 -2.99
CA LEU A 137 6.14 19.34 -3.21
C LEU A 137 6.22 18.96 -4.69
N SER A 138 5.27 19.44 -5.50
CA SER A 138 5.26 19.22 -6.96
C SER A 138 6.27 20.12 -7.69
N THR A 139 6.72 21.21 -7.06
CA THR A 139 7.60 22.22 -7.66
C THR A 139 9.08 21.96 -7.35
N SER A 140 9.47 20.77 -6.86
CA SER A 140 10.88 20.41 -6.72
C SER A 140 11.59 20.62 -8.06
N ARG A 141 12.44 21.66 -8.16
CA ARG A 141 13.06 22.06 -9.43
C ARG A 141 13.85 20.89 -9.99
N SER A 142 13.53 20.52 -11.23
CA SER A 142 14.43 19.75 -12.08
C SER A 142 15.82 20.40 -12.07
N LEU A 143 16.89 19.59 -12.05
CA LEU A 143 18.26 20.10 -12.28
C LEU A 143 18.38 20.87 -13.62
N ASP A 144 17.46 20.61 -14.55
CA ASP A 144 17.40 21.22 -15.89
C ASP A 144 16.48 22.46 -15.96
N GLY A 145 15.94 22.94 -14.84
CA GLY A 145 15.13 24.17 -14.80
C GLY A 145 13.75 24.10 -15.47
N THR A 146 13.34 22.92 -15.97
CA THR A 146 11.98 22.69 -16.47
C THR A 146 11.00 22.59 -15.29
N PRO A 147 9.88 23.34 -15.30
CA PRO A 147 8.88 23.22 -14.26
C PRO A 147 8.27 21.82 -14.30
N GLY A 148 8.12 21.20 -13.11
CA GLY A 148 7.36 19.96 -12.96
C GLY A 148 5.94 20.12 -13.49
N ASN A 149 5.27 19.02 -13.79
CA ASN A 149 3.86 19.04 -14.18
C ASN A 149 2.99 18.68 -12.95
N PRO A 150 2.60 19.67 -12.13
CA PRO A 150 1.90 19.42 -10.87
C PRO A 150 0.52 18.77 -11.08
N GLU A 151 -0.12 19.00 -12.23
CA GLU A 151 -1.38 18.34 -12.59
C GLU A 151 -1.18 16.84 -12.80
N LEU A 152 -0.12 16.47 -13.52
CA LEU A 152 0.24 15.08 -13.77
C LEU A 152 0.67 14.36 -12.49
N ASP A 153 1.39 15.04 -11.59
CA ASP A 153 1.76 14.48 -10.28
C ASP A 153 0.54 14.22 -9.39
N ARG A 154 -0.40 15.16 -9.33
CA ARG A 154 -1.67 14.94 -8.63
C ARG A 154 -2.45 13.77 -9.22
N ARG A 155 -2.44 13.61 -10.54
CA ARG A 155 -3.12 12.48 -11.21
C ARG A 155 -2.49 11.14 -10.84
N PHE A 156 -1.17 11.04 -10.83
CA PHE A 156 -0.48 9.83 -10.37
C PHE A 156 -0.75 9.54 -8.90
N MET A 157 -0.82 10.58 -8.07
CA MET A 157 -1.18 10.41 -6.66
C MET A 157 -2.61 9.87 -6.49
N MET A 158 -3.57 10.37 -7.26
CA MET A 158 -4.93 9.82 -7.22
C MET A 158 -4.98 8.37 -7.72
N PHE A 159 -4.23 8.03 -8.78
CA PHE A 159 -4.10 6.64 -9.22
C PHE A 159 -3.51 5.72 -8.13
N TYR A 160 -2.56 6.22 -7.34
CA TYR A 160 -2.05 5.49 -6.20
C TYR A 160 -3.16 5.16 -5.20
N LEU A 161 -3.91 6.17 -4.78
CA LEU A 161 -4.93 6.03 -3.74
C LEU A 161 -6.11 5.17 -4.19
N ASP A 162 -6.57 5.40 -5.42
CA ASP A 162 -7.80 4.79 -5.93
C ASP A 162 -7.59 3.37 -6.47
N HIS A 163 -6.41 3.09 -7.04
CA HIS A 163 -6.16 1.83 -7.76
C HIS A 163 -4.98 1.04 -7.22
N PHE A 164 -3.81 1.65 -7.04
CA PHE A 164 -2.60 0.87 -6.76
C PHE A 164 -2.47 0.43 -5.31
N PHE A 165 -2.80 1.30 -4.37
CA PHE A 165 -2.75 0.96 -2.95
C PHE A 165 -3.74 -0.18 -2.60
N PRO A 166 -5.02 -0.12 -3.02
CA PRO A 166 -5.94 -1.25 -2.82
C PRO A 166 -5.47 -2.53 -3.52
N PHE A 167 -4.82 -2.41 -4.67
CA PHE A 167 -4.27 -3.55 -5.41
C PHE A 167 -3.09 -4.21 -4.65
N LEU A 168 -2.15 -3.41 -4.14
CA LEU A 168 -0.98 -3.90 -3.41
C LEU A 168 -1.33 -4.43 -2.02
N PHE A 169 -2.35 -3.85 -1.37
CA PHE A 169 -2.73 -4.16 0.00
C PHE A 169 -4.23 -4.46 0.11
N PRO A 170 -4.71 -5.54 -0.55
CA PRO A 170 -6.15 -5.80 -0.70
C PRO A 170 -6.86 -6.11 0.62
N PHE A 171 -6.12 -6.61 1.61
CA PHE A 171 -6.64 -6.94 2.94
C PHE A 171 -6.72 -5.71 3.86
N TYR A 172 -5.93 -4.67 3.59
CA TYR A 172 -5.87 -3.48 4.44
C TYR A 172 -7.10 -2.59 4.26
N LYS A 173 -8.14 -2.86 5.05
CA LYS A 173 -9.43 -2.16 5.07
C LYS A 173 -9.72 -1.63 6.47
N PRO A 174 -8.95 -0.63 6.96
CA PRO A 174 -9.15 -0.07 8.29
C PRO A 174 -10.58 0.49 8.46
N PRO A 175 -11.24 0.25 9.60
CA PRO A 175 -12.59 0.76 9.84
C PRO A 175 -12.65 2.29 9.72
N LEU A 176 -13.80 2.82 9.31
CA LEU A 176 -14.03 4.26 9.19
C LEU A 176 -13.75 4.99 10.52
N LEU A 177 -14.17 4.39 11.63
CA LEU A 177 -13.98 4.96 12.97
C LEU A 177 -12.52 4.92 13.46
N GLU A 178 -11.64 4.18 12.77
CA GLU A 178 -10.20 4.17 13.05
C GLU A 178 -9.42 5.20 12.22
N GLY A 179 -10.09 5.96 11.34
CA GLY A 179 -9.49 6.98 10.48
C GLY A 179 -9.24 6.53 9.04
N GLY A 180 -9.58 5.28 8.69
CA GLY A 180 -9.46 4.76 7.33
C GLY A 180 -8.03 4.84 6.76
N ARG A 181 -7.93 5.19 5.48
CA ARG A 181 -6.65 5.32 4.75
C ARG A 181 -6.15 6.77 4.66
N THR A 182 -6.77 7.71 5.38
CA THR A 182 -6.46 9.14 5.30
C THR A 182 -5.02 9.45 5.69
N TRP A 183 -4.41 8.61 6.55
CA TRP A 183 -3.01 8.73 6.94
C TRP A 183 -2.05 8.73 5.74
N ILE A 184 -2.39 8.06 4.63
CA ILE A 184 -1.55 7.99 3.43
C ILE A 184 -1.34 9.39 2.87
N LEU A 185 -2.44 10.15 2.72
CA LEU A 185 -2.41 11.49 2.16
C LEU A 185 -1.66 12.44 3.09
N GLU A 186 -1.92 12.37 4.40
CA GLU A 186 -1.22 13.14 5.42
C GLU A 186 0.30 12.87 5.40
N LEU A 187 0.70 11.62 5.25
CA LEU A 187 2.11 11.24 5.23
C LEU A 187 2.80 11.68 3.94
N VAL A 188 2.13 11.54 2.80
CA VAL A 188 2.62 11.98 1.49
C VAL A 188 2.79 13.49 1.44
N VAL A 189 1.86 14.27 2.00
CA VAL A 189 1.98 15.74 2.07
C VAL A 189 2.99 16.18 3.14
N GLY A 190 3.10 15.44 4.24
CA GLY A 190 4.00 15.76 5.36
C GLY A 190 5.44 15.26 5.22
N ASN A 191 5.77 14.49 4.17
CA ASN A 191 7.09 13.90 3.98
C ASN A 191 7.46 13.84 2.50
N GLN A 192 8.42 14.67 2.09
CA GLN A 192 8.82 14.77 0.68
C GLN A 192 9.37 13.43 0.13
N ALA A 193 10.12 12.66 0.92
CA ALA A 193 10.58 11.35 0.49
C ALA A 193 9.41 10.40 0.23
N MET A 194 8.36 10.44 1.05
CA MET A 194 7.14 9.65 0.85
C MET A 194 6.39 10.09 -0.41
N TRP A 195 6.28 11.40 -0.66
CA TRP A 195 5.70 11.96 -1.89
C TRP A 195 6.39 11.40 -3.14
N HIS A 196 7.71 11.57 -3.24
CA HIS A 196 8.47 11.14 -4.40
C HIS A 196 8.51 9.61 -4.55
N THR A 197 8.53 8.85 -3.45
CA THR A 197 8.46 7.38 -3.51
C THR A 197 7.09 6.90 -4.00
N THR A 198 6.01 7.56 -3.57
CA THR A 198 4.65 7.25 -4.00
C THR A 198 4.45 7.58 -5.48
N LEU A 199 4.98 8.72 -5.95
CA LEU A 199 4.99 9.06 -7.37
C LEU A 199 5.83 8.09 -8.20
N CYS A 200 7.00 7.67 -7.69
CA CYS A 200 7.85 6.66 -8.32
C CYS A 200 7.07 5.36 -8.55
N LEU A 201 6.46 4.82 -7.50
CA LEU A 201 5.64 3.62 -7.59
C LEU A 201 4.49 3.78 -8.58
N SER A 202 3.75 4.89 -8.49
CA SER A 202 2.60 5.14 -9.37
C SER A 202 2.98 5.28 -10.84
N THR A 203 4.08 5.98 -11.12
CA THR A 203 4.60 6.16 -12.48
C THR A 203 5.05 4.82 -13.06
N TYR A 204 5.67 3.97 -12.25
CA TYR A 204 6.06 2.62 -12.66
C TYR A 204 4.83 1.76 -13.00
N PHE A 205 3.84 1.72 -12.11
CA PHE A 205 2.62 0.93 -12.34
C PHE A 205 1.89 1.35 -13.60
N VAL A 206 1.73 2.67 -13.82
CA VAL A 206 1.15 3.19 -15.07
C VAL A 206 2.00 2.78 -16.28
N SER A 207 3.33 2.83 -16.17
CA SER A 207 4.23 2.42 -17.26
C SER A 207 4.05 0.95 -17.63
N VAL A 208 3.87 0.06 -16.64
CA VAL A 208 3.66 -1.37 -16.88
C VAL A 208 2.26 -1.64 -17.47
N ALA A 209 1.23 -0.94 -16.97
CA ALA A 209 -0.15 -1.06 -17.46
C ALA A 209 -0.30 -0.59 -18.91
N LEU A 210 0.36 0.51 -19.29
CA LEU A 210 0.33 1.04 -20.65
C LEU A 210 1.13 0.20 -21.65
N ASP A 211 2.04 -0.66 -21.19
CA ASP A 211 2.89 -1.48 -22.05
C ASP A 211 2.11 -2.60 -22.78
N GLY A 212 0.90 -2.94 -22.32
CA GLY A 212 0.08 -4.02 -22.88
C GLY A 212 -1.16 -3.58 -23.66
N THR A 213 -1.57 -2.31 -23.56
CA THR A 213 -2.95 -1.92 -23.92
C THR A 213 -3.08 -1.20 -25.26
N ILE A 214 -2.07 -0.42 -25.72
CA ILE A 214 -2.23 0.42 -26.93
C ILE A 214 -0.91 0.60 -27.68
N SER A 215 -0.85 0.13 -28.93
CA SER A 215 0.23 0.43 -29.88
C SER A 215 0.21 1.93 -30.23
N GLY A 216 1.17 2.72 -29.72
CA GLY A 216 1.28 4.15 -30.04
C GLY A 216 2.00 5.04 -29.00
N HIS A 217 2.26 4.54 -27.80
CA HIS A 217 2.72 5.37 -26.66
C HIS A 217 4.21 5.23 -26.30
N ILE A 218 5.11 5.01 -27.28
CA ILE A 218 6.56 4.96 -27.03
C ILE A 218 7.03 6.23 -26.30
N VAL A 219 6.48 7.40 -26.66
CA VAL A 219 6.77 8.69 -26.02
C VAL A 219 6.27 8.74 -24.56
N CYS A 220 5.08 8.23 -24.25
CA CYS A 220 4.58 8.20 -22.86
C CYS A 220 5.37 7.20 -22.00
N LYS A 221 5.83 6.09 -22.58
CA LYS A 221 6.69 5.12 -21.89
C LYS A 221 8.05 5.73 -21.54
N THR A 222 8.69 6.41 -22.49
CA THR A 222 9.97 7.10 -22.25
C THR A 222 9.82 8.21 -21.21
N LEU A 223 8.78 9.05 -21.30
CA LEU A 223 8.53 10.11 -20.34
C LEU A 223 8.24 9.58 -18.92
N ALA A 224 7.45 8.50 -18.81
CA ALA A 224 7.18 7.88 -17.52
C ALA A 224 8.45 7.24 -16.93
N TRP A 225 9.30 6.65 -17.77
CA TRP A 225 10.58 6.09 -17.35
C TRP A 225 11.60 7.15 -16.90
N GLU A 226 11.75 8.24 -17.65
CA GLU A 226 12.60 9.37 -17.26
C GLU A 226 12.13 10.00 -15.96
N LYS A 227 10.82 10.17 -15.80
CA LYS A 227 10.22 10.65 -14.56
C LYS A 227 10.49 9.70 -13.41
N LEU A 228 10.36 8.39 -13.61
CA LEU A 228 10.66 7.37 -12.61
C LEU A 228 12.10 7.49 -12.08
N LEU A 229 13.07 7.54 -13.00
CA LEU A 229 14.49 7.68 -12.65
C LEU A 229 14.77 8.98 -11.90
N HIS A 230 14.15 10.09 -12.33
CA HIS A 230 14.27 11.37 -11.64
C HIS A 230 13.72 11.31 -10.21
N GLN A 231 12.50 10.79 -10.05
CA GLN A 231 11.81 10.68 -8.75
C GLN A 231 12.59 9.77 -7.78
N MET A 232 13.17 8.68 -8.28
CA MET A 232 14.04 7.80 -7.50
C MET A 232 15.30 8.53 -7.01
N GLY A 233 15.94 9.32 -7.88
CA GLY A 233 17.10 10.15 -7.51
C GLY A 233 16.77 11.17 -6.41
N VAL A 234 15.66 11.89 -6.53
CA VAL A 234 15.19 12.86 -5.53
C VAL A 234 14.87 12.18 -4.20
N THR A 235 14.19 11.03 -4.24
CA THR A 235 13.85 10.24 -3.05
C THR A 235 15.11 9.89 -2.23
N PHE A 236 16.17 9.42 -2.89
CA PHE A 236 17.42 9.09 -2.19
C PHE A 236 18.08 10.31 -1.54
N MET A 237 18.09 11.46 -2.22
CA MET A 237 18.63 12.69 -1.64
C MET A 237 17.86 13.12 -0.39
N MET A 238 16.53 13.08 -0.44
CA MET A 238 15.67 13.46 0.68
C MET A 238 15.78 12.50 1.86
N LEU A 239 15.81 11.19 1.60
CA LEU A 239 16.04 10.19 2.66
C LEU A 239 17.38 10.44 3.36
N HIS A 240 18.43 10.78 2.60
CA HIS A 240 19.74 11.09 3.18
C HIS A 240 19.71 12.35 4.05
N GLN A 241 19.03 13.41 3.60
CA GLN A 241 18.86 14.65 4.36
C GLN A 241 18.06 14.40 5.66
N ASN A 242 16.92 13.70 5.57
CA ASN A 242 16.09 13.36 6.73
C ASN A 242 16.87 12.56 7.79
N LEU A 243 17.76 11.66 7.37
CA LEU A 243 18.62 10.90 8.29
C LEU A 243 19.64 11.80 9.02
N GLN A 244 20.09 12.89 8.41
CA GLN A 244 20.99 13.85 9.07
C GLN A 244 20.26 14.72 10.10
N GLU A 245 18.99 15.06 9.84
CA GLU A 245 18.16 15.87 10.74
C GLU A 245 17.74 15.15 12.04
N ILE A 246 17.78 13.82 12.03
CA ILE A 246 17.47 12.99 13.21
C ILE A 246 18.42 13.29 14.39
N VAL A 247 19.66 13.69 14.12
CA VAL A 247 20.72 13.84 15.13
C VAL A 247 20.43 14.96 16.14
N SER A 248 19.55 15.91 15.81
CA SER A 248 19.23 17.08 16.65
C SER A 248 17.83 17.08 17.27
N SER A 249 17.08 15.98 17.17
CA SER A 249 15.66 15.92 17.54
C SER A 249 15.43 15.49 19.00
N ASN A 250 14.37 16.00 19.64
CA ASN A 250 13.91 15.49 20.94
C ASN A 250 13.28 14.09 20.78
N THR A 251 13.05 13.33 21.86
CA THR A 251 12.65 11.90 21.74
C THR A 251 11.35 11.67 21.00
N GLN A 252 10.31 12.47 21.23
CA GLN A 252 9.03 12.30 20.53
C GLN A 252 9.18 12.59 19.03
N ASP A 253 9.84 13.70 18.69
CA ASP A 253 10.13 14.09 17.31
C ASP A 253 11.04 13.07 16.62
N LEU A 254 12.02 12.53 17.34
CA LEU A 254 12.89 11.44 16.89
C LEU A 254 12.08 10.20 16.51
N VAL A 255 11.15 9.75 17.37
CA VAL A 255 10.33 8.55 17.11
C VAL A 255 9.46 8.75 15.87
N VAL A 256 8.80 9.91 15.73
CA VAL A 256 7.96 10.21 14.57
C VAL A 256 8.81 10.32 13.30
N LYS A 257 9.89 11.11 13.30
CA LYS A 257 10.78 11.25 12.12
C LYS A 257 11.38 9.92 11.70
N THR A 258 11.88 9.12 12.64
CA THR A 258 12.45 7.80 12.37
C THR A 258 11.40 6.87 11.78
N SER A 259 10.17 6.89 12.31
CA SER A 259 9.03 6.13 11.77
C SER A 259 8.70 6.53 10.34
N ARG A 260 8.66 7.83 10.03
CA ARG A 260 8.39 8.33 8.68
C ARG A 260 9.49 7.93 7.69
N ILE A 261 10.76 8.02 8.07
CA ILE A 261 11.89 7.56 7.23
C ILE A 261 11.79 6.06 6.99
N MET A 262 11.53 5.27 8.02
CA MET A 262 11.33 3.83 7.91
C MET A 262 10.19 3.51 6.93
N GLY A 263 9.06 4.21 7.02
CA GLY A 263 7.94 4.07 6.09
C GLY A 263 8.34 4.37 4.65
N SER A 264 9.09 5.45 4.40
CA SER A 264 9.58 5.78 3.05
C SER A 264 10.54 4.72 2.50
N ILE A 265 11.41 4.14 3.35
CA ILE A 265 12.31 3.05 2.96
C ILE A 265 11.50 1.78 2.63
N ILE A 266 10.49 1.44 3.41
CA ILE A 266 9.63 0.27 3.13
C ILE A 266 8.85 0.50 1.83
N GLN A 267 8.35 1.71 1.58
CA GLN A 267 7.69 2.05 0.32
C GLN A 267 8.63 1.87 -0.88
N LEU A 268 9.89 2.30 -0.74
CA LEU A 268 10.92 2.11 -1.77
C LEU A 268 11.27 0.63 -1.97
N GLN A 269 11.35 -0.13 -0.88
CA GLN A 269 11.53 -1.58 -0.92
C GLN A 269 10.38 -2.27 -1.71
N ARG A 270 9.13 -1.80 -1.59
CA ARG A 270 8.01 -2.33 -2.40
C ARG A 270 8.16 -2.06 -3.88
N PHE A 271 8.63 -0.87 -4.24
CA PHE A 271 9.00 -0.57 -5.62
C PHE A 271 10.08 -1.54 -6.11
N GLU A 272 11.12 -1.77 -5.33
CA GLU A 272 12.24 -2.66 -5.68
C GLU A 272 11.83 -4.12 -5.84
N ILE A 273 10.94 -4.62 -4.97
CA ILE A 273 10.32 -5.93 -5.13
C ILE A 273 9.56 -6.00 -6.46
N SER A 274 8.79 -4.95 -6.78
CA SER A 274 7.97 -4.91 -8.00
C SER A 274 8.79 -4.92 -9.29
N VAL A 275 9.99 -4.33 -9.27
CA VAL A 275 10.92 -4.32 -10.41
C VAL A 275 11.93 -5.48 -10.39
N GLY A 276 11.82 -6.41 -9.44
CA GLY A 276 12.71 -7.58 -9.31
C GLY A 276 14.13 -7.26 -8.81
N ASN A 277 14.35 -6.10 -8.18
CA ASN A 277 15.65 -5.69 -7.65
C ASN A 277 15.86 -6.15 -6.20
N PHE A 278 16.07 -7.46 -6.04
CA PHE A 278 16.19 -8.08 -4.72
C PHE A 278 17.45 -7.66 -3.93
N GLU A 279 18.54 -7.27 -4.61
CA GLU A 279 19.77 -6.83 -3.93
C GLU A 279 19.53 -5.54 -3.14
N ASN A 280 18.86 -4.55 -3.76
CA ASN A 280 18.53 -3.32 -3.05
C ASN A 280 17.42 -3.52 -2.03
N CYS A 281 16.42 -4.36 -2.36
CA CYS A 281 15.35 -4.72 -1.41
C CYS A 281 15.93 -5.26 -0.10
N GLN A 282 16.94 -6.13 -0.16
CA GLN A 282 17.59 -6.66 1.04
C GLN A 282 18.33 -5.58 1.85
N LYS A 283 18.98 -4.62 1.19
CA LYS A 283 19.65 -3.49 1.85
C LYS A 283 18.63 -2.59 2.54
N HIS A 284 17.53 -2.27 1.88
CA HIS A 284 16.46 -1.43 2.44
C HIS A 284 15.71 -2.12 3.57
N LEU A 285 15.45 -3.43 3.48
CA LEU A 285 14.93 -4.22 4.58
C LEU A 285 15.83 -4.12 5.82
N GLY A 286 17.15 -4.31 5.63
CA GLY A 286 18.12 -4.16 6.72
C GLY A 286 18.11 -2.77 7.36
N ALA A 287 18.04 -1.71 6.54
CA ALA A 287 17.95 -0.34 7.03
C ALA A 287 16.64 -0.07 7.79
N ALA A 288 15.50 -0.55 7.29
CA ALA A 288 14.20 -0.40 7.94
C ALA A 288 14.15 -1.13 9.29
N ILE A 289 14.71 -2.34 9.38
CA ILE A 289 14.84 -3.10 10.64
C ILE A 289 15.67 -2.31 11.66
N GLU A 290 16.77 -1.69 11.24
CA GLU A 290 17.62 -0.90 12.14
C GLU A 290 16.89 0.35 12.65
N LEU A 291 16.15 1.06 11.78
CA LEU A 291 15.32 2.19 12.20
C LEU A 291 14.20 1.77 13.16
N PHE A 292 13.58 0.61 12.91
CA PHE A 292 12.58 0.05 13.82
C PHE A 292 13.16 -0.20 15.21
N LYS A 293 14.34 -0.82 15.29
CA LYS A 293 15.05 -1.04 16.57
C LYS A 293 15.41 0.29 17.26
N GLN A 294 15.83 1.30 16.49
CA GLN A 294 16.11 2.63 17.01
C GLN A 294 14.88 3.29 17.64
N ILE A 295 13.69 3.13 17.04
CA ILE A 295 12.42 3.64 17.60
C ILE A 295 12.17 3.03 18.98
N PHE A 296 12.28 1.70 19.11
CA PHE A 296 12.09 1.02 20.40
C PHE A 296 13.13 1.46 21.43
N LYS A 297 14.41 1.58 21.03
CA LYS A 297 15.48 2.05 21.91
C LYS A 297 15.26 3.50 22.38
N ALA A 298 14.78 4.38 21.51
CA ALA A 298 14.49 5.77 21.86
C ALA A 298 13.43 5.86 22.96
N VAL A 299 12.37 5.04 22.87
CA VAL A 299 11.31 4.95 23.89
C VAL A 299 11.81 4.29 25.17
N GLN A 300 12.64 3.25 25.05
CA GLN A 300 13.26 2.58 26.19
C GLN A 300 14.10 3.54 27.04
N ASN A 301 14.88 4.43 26.41
CA ASN A 301 15.71 5.40 27.12
C ASN A 301 14.93 6.41 27.96
N VAL A 302 13.65 6.63 27.64
CA VAL A 302 12.75 7.53 28.40
C VAL A 302 12.01 6.77 29.50
N THR A 303 11.83 5.46 29.31
CA THR A 303 11.09 4.61 30.25
C THR A 303 12.11 3.97 31.20
N ASP A 304 12.22 4.48 32.44
CA ASP A 304 13.21 4.10 33.47
C ASP A 304 13.19 2.61 33.92
N GLY A 305 12.47 1.74 33.19
CA GLY A 305 12.15 0.37 33.59
C GLY A 305 13.13 -0.72 33.17
N GLY A 306 14.15 -0.45 32.35
CA GLY A 306 15.11 -1.47 31.85
C GLY A 306 14.51 -2.56 30.93
N GLU A 307 13.20 -2.78 31.00
CA GLU A 307 12.44 -3.63 30.11
C GLU A 307 12.26 -2.98 28.73
N LEU A 308 12.23 -3.80 27.67
CA LEU A 308 11.94 -3.32 26.32
C LEU A 308 10.49 -2.77 26.28
N PRO A 309 10.22 -1.62 25.63
CA PRO A 309 8.88 -1.04 25.60
C PRO A 309 7.89 -1.91 24.83
N THR A 310 6.61 -1.80 25.19
CA THR A 310 5.53 -2.41 24.43
C THR A 310 5.26 -1.62 23.16
N PHE A 311 4.58 -2.24 22.19
CA PHE A 311 4.16 -1.53 20.98
C PHE A 311 3.19 -0.37 21.29
N LEU A 312 2.38 -0.51 22.34
CA LEU A 312 1.51 0.56 22.83
C LEU A 312 2.29 1.75 23.37
N ASP A 313 3.40 1.49 24.08
CA ASP A 313 4.27 2.56 24.59
C ASP A 313 4.85 3.37 23.43
N VAL A 314 5.32 2.69 22.38
CA VAL A 314 5.83 3.33 21.17
C VAL A 314 4.75 4.19 20.50
N LEU A 315 3.55 3.63 20.30
CA LEU A 315 2.43 4.36 19.69
C LEU A 315 2.01 5.57 20.53
N SER A 316 2.06 5.47 21.86
CA SER A 316 1.71 6.56 22.77
C SER A 316 2.73 7.70 22.73
N HIS A 317 4.00 7.40 22.44
CA HIS A 317 5.04 8.42 22.23
C HIS A 317 4.91 9.15 20.89
N MET A 318 4.28 8.54 19.88
CA MET A 318 4.02 9.20 18.58
C MET A 318 2.92 10.27 18.66
N GLY A 319 2.06 10.20 19.67
CA GLY A 319 0.99 11.16 19.86
C GLY A 319 -0.23 10.54 20.55
N ARG A 320 -1.27 11.35 20.73
CA ARG A 320 -2.56 10.88 21.25
C ARG A 320 -3.43 10.39 20.10
N PRO A 321 -4.20 9.30 20.28
CA PRO A 321 -5.24 8.95 19.33
C PRO A 321 -6.25 10.10 19.20
N LEU A 322 -6.85 10.24 18.02
CA LEU A 322 -7.83 11.29 17.73
C LEU A 322 -9.06 11.19 18.64
N TRP A 323 -9.51 9.97 18.91
CA TRP A 323 -10.52 9.66 19.91
C TRP A 323 -10.45 8.20 20.35
N VAL A 324 -11.05 7.91 21.51
CA VAL A 324 -11.22 6.56 22.06
C VAL A 324 -12.70 6.39 22.39
N ILE A 325 -13.34 5.37 21.84
CA ILE A 325 -14.75 5.08 22.12
C ILE A 325 -14.80 4.11 23.31
N LYS A 326 -15.24 4.57 24.50
CA LYS A 326 -15.21 3.74 25.72
C LYS A 326 -16.03 2.44 25.65
N SER A 327 -16.95 2.34 24.70
CA SER A 327 -17.83 1.17 24.52
C SER A 327 -17.35 0.16 23.47
N GLN A 328 -16.25 0.45 22.76
CA GLN A 328 -15.70 -0.38 21.70
C GLN A 328 -14.16 -0.40 21.82
N PRO A 329 -13.47 -1.49 21.45
CA PRO A 329 -12.00 -1.53 21.39
C PRO A 329 -11.40 -0.49 20.42
N SER A 330 -12.23 0.08 19.54
CA SER A 330 -11.81 0.92 18.41
C SER A 330 -11.19 2.24 18.89
N ARG A 331 -9.95 2.46 18.48
CA ARG A 331 -9.20 3.70 18.70
C ARG A 331 -8.95 4.37 17.35
N ALA A 332 -9.28 5.66 17.23
CA ALA A 332 -8.88 6.41 16.06
C ALA A 332 -7.41 6.79 16.16
N TRP A 333 -6.59 6.12 15.36
CA TRP A 333 -5.15 6.34 15.33
C TRP A 333 -4.84 7.69 14.68
N SER A 334 -3.82 8.38 15.18
CA SER A 334 -3.25 9.51 14.44
C SER A 334 -2.61 9.03 13.14
N SER A 335 -2.35 9.92 12.18
CA SER A 335 -1.70 9.55 10.92
C SER A 335 -0.34 8.88 11.12
N ASP A 336 0.47 9.38 12.06
CA ASP A 336 1.77 8.76 12.39
C ASP A 336 1.62 7.38 13.03
N GLN A 337 0.62 7.19 13.90
CA GLN A 337 0.31 5.89 14.50
C GLN A 337 -0.19 4.88 13.46
N ALA A 338 -1.12 5.28 12.60
CA ALA A 338 -1.68 4.43 11.56
C ALA A 338 -0.60 4.03 10.53
N ALA A 339 0.22 4.99 10.08
CA ALA A 339 1.35 4.75 9.21
C ALA A 339 2.36 3.79 9.85
N PHE A 340 2.74 4.02 11.11
CA PHE A 340 3.69 3.15 11.80
C PHE A 340 3.15 1.73 11.96
N ARG A 341 1.87 1.55 12.32
CA ARG A 341 1.22 0.22 12.38
C ARG A 341 1.31 -0.48 11.03
N PHE A 342 0.92 0.21 9.96
CA PHE A 342 0.93 -0.34 8.60
C PHE A 342 2.34 -0.78 8.17
N TYR A 343 3.32 0.12 8.29
CA TYR A 343 4.69 -0.20 7.90
C TYR A 343 5.37 -1.21 8.83
N ALA A 344 5.05 -1.24 10.12
CA ALA A 344 5.53 -2.28 11.04
C ALA A 344 4.99 -3.67 10.67
N ALA A 345 3.71 -3.79 10.30
CA ALA A 345 3.16 -5.05 9.81
C ALA A 345 3.93 -5.56 8.60
N LEU A 346 4.10 -4.70 7.60
CA LEU A 346 4.86 -5.00 6.38
C LEU A 346 6.31 -5.40 6.67
N LEU A 347 6.97 -4.71 7.60
CA LEU A 347 8.35 -4.99 7.98
C LEU A 347 8.52 -6.36 8.64
N VAL A 348 7.62 -6.72 9.55
CA VAL A 348 7.64 -8.02 10.24
C VAL A 348 7.49 -9.15 9.22
N ILE A 349 6.59 -8.99 8.25
CA ILE A 349 6.35 -10.01 7.22
C ILE A 349 7.56 -10.13 6.30
N ASP A 350 8.13 -9.01 5.85
CA ASP A 350 9.31 -9.03 5.00
C ASP A 350 10.51 -9.66 5.70
N ASP A 351 10.72 -9.37 6.99
CA ASP A 351 11.78 -10.00 7.78
C ASP A 351 11.59 -11.51 7.84
N ILE A 352 10.37 -11.99 8.14
CA ILE A 352 10.07 -13.44 8.20
C ILE A 352 10.28 -14.12 6.83
N ILE A 353 9.74 -13.53 5.75
CA ILE A 353 9.85 -14.10 4.41
C ILE A 353 11.30 -14.11 3.96
N ALA A 354 12.00 -12.98 4.07
CA ALA A 354 13.40 -12.88 3.69
C ALA A 354 14.27 -13.86 4.48
N SER A 355 14.06 -13.98 5.79
CA SER A 355 14.79 -14.94 6.63
C SER A 355 14.52 -16.39 6.26
N THR A 356 13.29 -16.72 5.86
CA THR A 356 12.97 -18.06 5.32
C THR A 356 13.73 -18.33 4.03
N CYS A 357 13.76 -17.36 3.10
CA CYS A 357 14.49 -17.50 1.83
C CYS A 357 16.01 -17.56 2.01
N MET A 358 16.55 -16.85 2.99
CA MET A 358 17.99 -16.76 3.28
C MET A 358 18.46 -17.85 4.26
N GLU A 359 17.54 -18.67 4.79
CA GLU A 359 17.83 -19.70 5.79
C GLU A 359 18.50 -19.15 7.06
N GLU A 360 18.15 -17.92 7.43
CA GLU A 360 18.63 -17.18 8.60
C GLU A 360 17.49 -16.99 9.62
N PRO A 361 17.78 -16.76 10.91
CA PRO A 361 16.73 -16.38 11.84
C PRO A 361 16.15 -14.99 11.49
N PRO A 362 14.84 -14.74 11.68
CA PRO A 362 14.27 -13.39 11.59
C PRO A 362 15.00 -12.41 12.50
N LYS A 363 15.37 -11.24 11.98
CA LYS A 363 16.14 -10.23 12.71
C LYS A 363 15.29 -9.49 13.75
N LEU A 364 13.97 -9.56 13.62
CA LEU A 364 12.98 -9.03 14.54
C LEU A 364 12.36 -10.11 15.45
N LEU A 365 12.91 -11.33 15.47
CA LEU A 365 12.37 -12.45 16.25
C LEU A 365 12.09 -12.11 17.72
N GLU A 366 12.96 -11.32 18.35
CA GLU A 366 12.80 -10.87 19.76
C GLU A 366 11.57 -9.95 19.96
N TYR A 367 11.13 -9.26 18.91
CA TYR A 367 9.96 -8.39 18.92
C TYR A 367 8.67 -9.12 18.57
N HIS A 368 8.74 -10.22 17.80
CA HIS A 368 7.57 -10.92 17.24
C HIS A 368 6.50 -11.23 18.28
N ARG A 369 6.86 -11.81 19.43
CA ARG A 369 5.87 -12.11 20.48
C ARG A 369 5.20 -10.85 21.00
N ARG A 370 5.98 -9.79 21.27
CA ARG A 370 5.44 -8.53 21.81
C ARG A 370 4.57 -7.77 20.80
N LEU A 371 4.84 -7.93 19.52
CA LEU A 371 4.07 -7.30 18.43
C LEU A 371 2.81 -8.08 18.09
N LEU A 372 2.88 -9.41 18.09
CA LEU A 372 1.88 -10.28 17.46
C LEU A 372 1.11 -11.18 18.43
N THR A 373 1.57 -11.34 19.68
CA THR A 373 0.80 -12.07 20.68
C THR A 373 -0.08 -11.12 21.48
N ASN A 374 -1.34 -11.49 21.62
CA ASN A 374 -2.30 -10.75 22.42
C ASN A 374 -1.92 -10.99 23.90
N GLY A 375 -1.76 -9.93 24.69
CA GLY A 375 -2.11 -10.08 26.10
C GLY A 375 -3.62 -10.36 26.16
N GLY A 376 -4.08 -11.11 27.16
CA GLY A 376 -5.37 -11.82 27.13
C GLY A 376 -6.65 -10.99 26.96
N SER A 377 -6.56 -9.68 26.70
CA SER A 377 -7.69 -8.79 26.39
C SER A 377 -7.88 -8.59 24.87
N PRO A 378 -9.12 -8.66 24.35
CA PRO A 378 -9.44 -8.27 22.98
C PRO A 378 -8.99 -6.84 22.59
N ASP A 379 -8.87 -5.95 23.57
CA ASP A 379 -8.45 -4.54 23.39
C ASP A 379 -6.93 -4.37 23.14
N GLU A 380 -6.14 -5.44 23.23
CA GLU A 380 -4.67 -5.41 23.10
C GLU A 380 -4.17 -5.84 21.70
N ARG A 381 -5.08 -6.07 20.74
CA ARG A 381 -4.73 -6.44 19.35
C ARG A 381 -4.21 -5.24 18.56
N LEU A 382 -3.02 -4.76 18.88
CA LEU A 382 -2.46 -3.55 18.26
C LEU A 382 -2.00 -3.79 16.81
N LEU A 383 -1.55 -5.01 16.50
CA LEU A 383 -1.07 -5.43 15.18
C LEU A 383 -1.65 -6.82 14.82
N ASN A 384 -2.84 -6.85 14.21
CA ASN A 384 -3.45 -8.07 13.68
C ASN A 384 -3.13 -8.20 12.19
N LEU A 385 -2.15 -9.02 11.83
CA LEU A 385 -1.66 -9.17 10.46
C LEU A 385 -2.74 -9.62 9.46
N GLU A 386 -3.82 -10.27 9.93
CA GLU A 386 -4.96 -10.62 9.09
C GLU A 386 -5.57 -9.37 8.44
N ASP A 387 -5.68 -8.28 9.21
CA ASP A 387 -6.23 -7.00 8.74
C ASP A 387 -5.28 -6.25 7.80
N PHE A 388 -3.99 -6.63 7.73
CA PHE A 388 -2.99 -5.95 6.88
C PHE A 388 -2.67 -6.75 5.62
N ILE A 389 -2.55 -8.08 5.74
CA ILE A 389 -2.09 -8.96 4.67
C ILE A 389 -2.92 -10.25 4.50
N GLY A 390 -4.00 -10.41 5.25
CA GLY A 390 -4.88 -11.58 5.14
C GLY A 390 -4.30 -12.86 5.72
N CYS A 391 -3.29 -12.76 6.60
CA CYS A 391 -2.66 -13.90 7.27
C CYS A 391 -2.68 -13.72 8.78
N GLU A 392 -3.14 -14.72 9.52
CA GLU A 392 -3.20 -14.67 10.98
C GLU A 392 -1.81 -14.59 11.63
N ASN A 393 -1.72 -13.87 12.76
CA ASN A 393 -0.48 -13.67 13.51
C ASN A 393 0.25 -14.97 13.84
N TRP A 394 -0.49 -15.99 14.29
CA TRP A 394 0.10 -17.25 14.72
C TRP A 394 0.79 -17.98 13.56
N VAL A 395 0.27 -17.87 12.33
CA VAL A 395 0.88 -18.49 11.15
C VAL A 395 2.25 -17.88 10.88
N MET A 396 2.32 -16.55 10.86
CA MET A 396 3.57 -15.82 10.63
C MET A 396 4.59 -16.08 11.75
N LEU A 397 4.13 -16.16 13.01
CA LEU A 397 4.97 -16.55 14.14
C LEU A 397 5.58 -17.95 13.93
N GLN A 398 4.78 -18.93 13.51
CA GLN A 398 5.26 -20.29 13.25
C GLN A 398 6.28 -20.34 12.10
N ILE A 399 6.04 -19.63 10.99
CA ILE A 399 7.00 -19.56 9.88
C ILE A 399 8.34 -18.98 10.37
N GLY A 400 8.30 -17.90 11.15
CA GLY A 400 9.51 -17.30 11.73
C GLY A 400 10.25 -18.23 12.71
N GLU A 401 9.52 -18.96 13.56
CA GLU A 401 10.11 -19.94 14.49
C GLU A 401 10.73 -21.13 13.74
N ILE A 402 10.12 -21.59 12.65
CA ILE A 402 10.67 -22.65 11.78
C ILE A 402 11.97 -22.18 11.12
N ALA A 403 12.01 -20.97 10.55
CA ALA A 403 13.21 -20.42 9.93
C ALA A 403 14.36 -20.32 10.96
N ALA A 404 14.08 -19.84 12.17
CA ALA A 404 15.06 -19.78 13.26
C ALA A 404 15.55 -21.17 13.69
N LEU A 405 14.65 -22.16 13.79
CA LEU A 405 15.00 -23.53 14.14
C LEU A 405 15.89 -24.18 13.08
N GLU A 406 15.61 -23.95 11.80
CA GLU A 406 16.42 -24.45 10.69
C GLU A 406 17.84 -23.86 10.72
N ALA A 407 17.95 -22.54 10.88
CA ALA A 407 19.23 -21.85 10.98
C ALA A 407 20.06 -22.34 12.18
N TRP A 408 19.40 -22.55 13.33
CA TRP A 408 20.03 -23.14 14.52
C TRP A 408 20.56 -24.56 14.22
N LYS A 409 19.72 -25.43 13.63
CA LYS A 409 20.10 -26.81 13.29
C LYS A 409 21.31 -26.87 12.35
N LYS A 410 21.36 -26.00 11.34
CA LYS A 410 22.50 -25.87 10.42
C LYS A 410 23.76 -25.42 11.16
N SER A 411 23.64 -24.42 12.04
CA SER A 411 24.76 -23.91 12.84
C SER A 411 25.32 -24.98 13.78
N THR A 412 24.45 -25.75 14.46
CA THR A 412 24.85 -26.85 15.34
C THR A 412 25.54 -27.98 14.57
N ARG A 413 25.05 -28.35 13.39
CA ARG A 413 25.68 -29.39 12.55
C ARG A 413 27.06 -28.98 12.04
N LYS A 414 27.22 -27.71 11.62
CA LYS A 414 28.53 -27.14 11.26
C LYS A 414 29.49 -27.16 12.47
N ALA A 415 29.02 -26.74 13.64
CA ALA A 415 29.83 -26.77 14.87
C ALA A 415 30.23 -28.19 15.31
N ALA A 416 29.40 -29.19 15.01
CA ALA A 416 29.67 -30.60 15.28
C ALA A 416 30.52 -31.29 14.19
N GLY A 417 30.95 -30.58 13.13
CA GLY A 417 31.74 -31.15 12.03
C GLY A 417 30.98 -32.17 11.17
N LEU A 418 29.65 -32.11 11.15
CA LEU A 418 28.78 -33.04 10.42
C LEU A 418 28.41 -32.53 9.01
N ILE A 419 28.99 -31.40 8.58
CA ILE A 419 28.85 -30.77 7.26
C ILE A 419 30.18 -30.13 6.88
#